data_AF-A0A9E4HEF2-F1
#
_entry.id   AF-A0A9E4HEF2-F1
#
_cell.length_a   1.000
_cell.length_b   1.000
_cell.length_c   1.000
_cell.angle_alpha   90.00
_cell.angle_beta   90.00
_cell.angle_gamma   90.00
#
_symmetry.space_group_name_H-M   'P 1'
#
loop_
_entity.id
_entity.type
_entity.pdbx_description
1 polymer ?
#
loop_
_entity_poly.entity_id
_entity_poly.type
_entity_poly.pdbx_seq_one_letter_code
_entity_poly.pdbx_strand_id
1 'polypeptide(L)'
;MTISRLRSSIEAGDIVLADKEVPSFNEDKISIDAERPRQFLEHAERRACDSELMIATPSLLNVLNLWKGEVLFPTLYDDFFENLHEEFKARVRSTWLRIAERLIYEGDYTGASEILEHIHEFMPEDGEIAELLVEALELREKRVEAGRVRSNSMGE
;
A
#
# COMPACT_ATOMS: atom_id res chain seq x y z
N MET A 1 27.47 -14.76 11.28
CA MET A 1 27.63 -13.96 12.51
C MET A 1 26.23 -13.75 13.09
N THR A 2 25.66 -14.66 13.89
CA THR A 2 24.27 -15.01 13.52
C THR A 2 23.17 -14.90 14.58
N ILE A 3 23.29 -15.45 15.81
CA ILE A 3 22.14 -15.45 16.76
C ILE A 3 22.55 -14.97 18.16
N SER A 4 23.71 -15.37 18.64
CA SER A 4 24.18 -15.04 19.99
C SER A 4 24.42 -13.53 20.18
N ARG A 5 24.83 -12.82 19.11
CA ARG A 5 24.92 -11.34 19.08
C ARG A 5 23.54 -10.69 19.10
N LEU A 6 22.59 -11.23 18.33
CA LEU A 6 21.21 -10.73 18.30
C LEU A 6 20.54 -10.86 19.67
N ARG A 7 20.73 -12.00 20.35
CA ARG A 7 20.25 -12.25 21.72
C ARG A 7 20.94 -11.41 22.80
N SER A 8 22.12 -10.86 22.53
CA SER A 8 22.83 -9.97 23.47
C SER A 8 22.57 -8.50 23.19
N SER A 9 22.24 -8.13 21.95
CA SER A 9 21.82 -6.76 21.58
C SER A 9 20.35 -6.49 21.91
N ILE A 10 19.50 -7.52 21.81
CA ILE A 10 18.11 -7.46 22.25
C ILE A 10 18.14 -8.06 23.66
N GLU A 11 17.91 -7.27 24.72
CA GLU A 11 17.83 -7.75 26.12
C GLU A 11 16.63 -8.69 26.34
N ALA A 12 16.55 -9.79 25.59
CA ALA A 12 15.35 -10.59 25.50
C ALA A 12 15.70 -12.04 25.24
N GLY A 13 15.89 -12.76 26.36
CA GLY A 13 16.00 -14.22 26.35
C GLY A 13 14.81 -14.92 25.69
N ASP A 14 13.65 -14.25 25.61
CA ASP A 14 12.38 -14.83 25.18
C ASP A 14 11.87 -14.34 23.82
N ILE A 15 12.57 -13.41 23.15
CA ILE A 15 12.17 -12.89 21.83
C ILE A 15 12.64 -13.83 20.72
N VAL A 16 13.83 -14.41 20.86
CA VAL A 16 14.38 -15.39 19.91
C VAL A 16 14.23 -16.79 20.49
N LEU A 17 13.31 -17.55 19.92
CA LEU A 17 13.07 -18.97 20.22
C LEU A 17 14.07 -19.80 19.42
N ALA A 18 15.21 -20.09 20.04
CA ALA A 18 16.35 -20.82 19.45
C ALA A 18 16.39 -22.32 19.83
N ASP A 19 15.29 -22.83 20.39
CA ASP A 19 15.06 -24.21 20.79
C ASP A 19 14.69 -25.13 19.62
N LYS A 20 14.46 -24.57 18.43
CA LYS A 20 14.18 -25.27 17.17
C LYS A 20 15.39 -25.27 16.23
N GLU A 21 15.42 -26.25 15.31
CA GLU A 21 16.47 -26.39 14.27
C GLU A 21 16.57 -25.12 13.39
N VAL A 22 15.44 -24.44 13.16
CA VAL A 22 15.39 -23.08 12.59
C VAL A 22 14.93 -22.12 13.70
N PRO A 23 15.73 -21.09 14.05
CA PRO A 23 15.33 -20.10 15.04
C PRO A 23 14.05 -19.38 14.60
N SER A 24 13.13 -19.22 15.55
CA SER A 24 11.90 -18.46 15.34
C SER A 24 11.81 -17.29 16.31
N PHE A 25 10.93 -16.35 16.00
CA PHE A 25 10.63 -15.24 16.88
C PHE A 25 9.37 -15.51 17.71
N ASN A 26 9.32 -14.97 18.92
CA ASN A 26 8.09 -14.94 19.69
C ASN A 26 7.20 -13.78 19.19
N GLU A 27 6.19 -14.12 18.39
CA GLU A 27 5.29 -13.14 17.76
C GLU A 27 4.51 -12.29 18.78
N ASP A 28 4.22 -12.81 19.98
CA ASP A 28 3.55 -12.04 21.05
C ASP A 28 4.43 -10.91 21.61
N LYS A 29 5.74 -10.98 21.35
CA LYS A 29 6.74 -10.04 21.86
C LYS A 29 7.37 -9.18 20.77
N ILE A 30 6.94 -9.32 19.51
CA ILE A 30 7.50 -8.57 18.38
C ILE A 30 6.37 -7.89 17.60
N SER A 31 6.55 -6.60 17.33
CA SER A 31 5.82 -5.90 16.27
C SER A 31 6.73 -5.77 15.06
N ILE A 32 6.26 -6.23 13.91
CA ILE A 32 6.91 -6.01 12.62
C ILE A 32 6.14 -4.91 11.89
N ASP A 33 6.79 -3.79 11.60
CA ASP A 33 6.11 -2.63 11.03
C ASP A 33 5.57 -2.90 9.63
N ALA A 34 6.29 -3.67 8.81
CA ALA A 34 5.86 -4.08 7.48
C ALA A 34 4.67 -5.07 7.48
N GLU A 35 4.43 -5.76 8.61
CA GLU A 35 3.40 -6.80 8.68
C GLU A 35 1.99 -6.21 8.68
N ARG A 36 1.78 -5.08 9.36
CA ARG A 36 0.46 -4.45 9.44
C ARG A 36 -0.04 -3.93 8.07
N PRO A 37 0.74 -3.14 7.30
CA PRO A 37 0.38 -2.78 5.93
C PRO A 37 0.09 -3.98 5.05
N ARG A 38 0.88 -5.07 5.17
CA ARG A 38 0.66 -6.32 4.42
C ARG A 38 -0.69 -6.95 4.75
N GLN A 39 -1.04 -7.07 6.02
CA GLN A 39 -2.33 -7.63 6.43
C GLN A 39 -3.52 -6.80 5.93
N PHE A 40 -3.41 -5.47 6.01
CA PHE A 40 -4.44 -4.58 5.47
C PHE A 40 -4.57 -4.70 3.95
N LEU A 41 -3.47 -4.83 3.23
CA LEU A 41 -3.46 -5.02 1.78
C LEU A 41 -4.13 -6.35 1.40
N GLU A 42 -3.76 -7.46 2.05
CA GLU A 42 -4.38 -8.76 1.80
C GLU A 42 -5.88 -8.76 2.11
N HIS A 43 -6.29 -8.03 3.15
CA HIS A 43 -7.71 -7.87 3.45
C HIS A 43 -8.41 -7.07 2.35
N ALA A 44 -7.84 -5.94 1.93
CA ALA A 44 -8.39 -5.09 0.87
C ALA A 44 -8.51 -5.85 -0.46
N GLU A 45 -7.48 -6.59 -0.86
CA GLU A 45 -7.46 -7.39 -2.07
C GLU A 45 -8.59 -8.41 -2.11
N ARG A 46 -8.79 -9.16 -1.02
CA ARG A 46 -9.88 -10.17 -0.93
C ARG A 46 -11.24 -9.49 -1.05
N ARG A 47 -11.46 -8.43 -0.29
CA ARG A 47 -12.73 -7.68 -0.28
C ARG A 47 -13.02 -7.01 -1.62
N ALA A 48 -11.99 -6.50 -2.29
CA ALA A 48 -12.12 -5.94 -3.64
C ALA A 48 -12.50 -7.01 -4.67
N CYS A 49 -11.94 -8.24 -4.57
CA CYS A 49 -12.34 -9.37 -5.42
C CYS A 49 -13.83 -9.71 -5.22
N ASP A 50 -14.30 -9.66 -3.98
CA ASP A 50 -15.70 -9.96 -3.62
C ASP A 50 -16.66 -8.79 -3.90
N SER A 51 -16.18 -7.69 -4.52
CA SER A 51 -16.94 -6.45 -4.75
C SER A 51 -17.44 -5.76 -3.47
N GLU A 52 -16.83 -6.04 -2.33
CA GLU A 52 -17.15 -5.44 -1.03
C GLU A 52 -16.36 -4.13 -0.85
N LEU A 53 -16.61 -3.14 -1.72
CA LEU A 53 -15.82 -1.89 -1.80
C LEU A 53 -15.86 -1.08 -0.49
N MET A 54 -16.99 -1.10 0.20
CA MET A 54 -17.16 -0.44 1.51
C MET A 54 -16.19 -0.96 2.58
N ILE A 55 -15.68 -2.18 2.44
CA ILE A 55 -14.70 -2.80 3.35
C ILE A 55 -13.29 -2.70 2.76
N ALA A 56 -13.16 -2.87 1.44
CA ALA A 56 -11.88 -2.83 0.75
C ALA A 56 -11.21 -1.46 0.86
N THR A 57 -11.94 -0.37 0.58
CA THR A 57 -11.43 1.00 0.57
C THR A 57 -10.81 1.43 1.91
N PRO A 58 -11.51 1.34 3.06
CA PRO A 58 -10.91 1.74 4.34
C PRO A 58 -9.71 0.86 4.72
N SER A 59 -9.71 -0.42 4.32
CA SER A 59 -8.55 -1.30 4.55
C SER A 59 -7.34 -0.83 3.76
N LEU A 60 -7.53 -0.40 2.52
CA LEU A 60 -6.46 0.09 1.67
C LEU A 60 -5.96 1.50 2.08
N LEU A 61 -6.85 2.37 2.58
CA LEU A 61 -6.44 3.62 3.22
C LEU A 61 -5.52 3.38 4.43
N ASN A 62 -5.79 2.33 5.23
CA ASN A 62 -4.90 1.96 6.34
C ASN A 62 -3.52 1.53 5.85
N VAL A 63 -3.41 0.93 4.65
CA VAL A 63 -2.11 0.64 4.04
C VAL A 63 -1.34 1.93 3.82
N LEU A 64 -1.95 2.94 3.18
CA LEU A 64 -1.30 4.23 2.91
C LEU A 64 -0.92 4.97 4.21
N ASN A 65 -1.79 4.96 5.21
CA ASN A 65 -1.53 5.63 6.50
C ASN A 65 -0.33 5.04 7.26
N LEU A 66 -0.12 3.73 7.14
CA LEU A 66 0.96 3.02 7.82
C LEU A 66 2.26 3.00 7.01
N TRP A 67 2.15 2.76 5.70
CA TRP A 67 3.30 2.64 4.81
C TRP A 67 3.84 3.99 4.35
N LYS A 68 2.96 4.97 4.12
CA LYS A 68 3.27 6.35 3.70
C LYS A 68 4.18 6.49 2.47
N GLY A 69 4.28 5.46 1.63
CA GLY A 69 5.20 5.44 0.50
C GLY A 69 6.67 5.20 0.88
N GLU A 70 6.96 4.81 2.12
CA GLU A 70 8.34 4.60 2.60
C GLU A 70 8.95 3.30 2.04
N VAL A 71 10.26 3.28 1.82
CA VAL A 71 10.95 2.04 1.38
C VAL A 71 10.78 0.98 2.46
N LEU A 72 10.28 -0.20 2.09
CA LEU A 72 10.22 -1.33 2.99
C LEU A 72 11.66 -1.78 3.27
N PHE A 73 12.01 -1.89 4.55
CA PHE A 73 13.36 -2.26 4.99
C PHE A 73 14.45 -1.24 4.60
N PRO A 74 14.33 0.02 5.04
CA PRO A 74 15.37 1.01 4.79
C PRO A 74 16.70 0.48 5.33
N THR A 75 17.79 0.65 4.57
CA THR A 75 19.15 0.11 4.82
C THR A 75 19.43 -1.33 4.38
N LEU A 76 18.43 -2.10 3.95
CA LEU A 76 18.61 -3.43 3.38
C LEU A 76 18.53 -3.36 1.84
N TYR A 77 19.61 -2.94 1.20
CA TYR A 77 19.74 -2.80 -0.26
C TYR A 77 20.09 -4.11 -0.98
N ASP A 78 19.61 -5.25 -0.47
CA ASP A 78 19.73 -6.51 -1.20
C ASP A 78 18.64 -6.55 -2.27
N ASP A 79 18.96 -7.01 -3.48
CA ASP A 79 18.01 -7.16 -4.58
C ASP A 79 16.72 -7.84 -4.14
N PHE A 80 16.80 -8.78 -3.19
CA PHE A 80 15.62 -9.44 -2.62
C PHE A 80 14.65 -8.44 -1.97
N PHE A 81 15.13 -7.51 -1.15
CA PHE A 81 14.27 -6.54 -0.44
C PHE A 81 13.76 -5.44 -1.36
N GLU A 82 14.57 -5.03 -2.35
CA GLU A 82 14.12 -4.09 -3.39
C GLU A 82 12.98 -4.70 -4.21
N ASN A 83 13.12 -5.96 -4.63
CA ASN A 83 12.06 -6.68 -5.33
C ASN A 83 10.79 -6.82 -4.48
N LEU A 84 10.93 -7.12 -3.17
CA LEU A 84 9.79 -7.18 -2.26
C LEU A 84 9.09 -5.82 -2.10
N HIS A 85 9.86 -4.72 -2.06
CA HIS A 85 9.30 -3.38 -2.00
C HIS A 85 8.49 -3.05 -3.26
N GLU A 86 9.06 -3.30 -4.44
CA GLU A 86 8.39 -3.06 -5.71
C GLU A 86 7.16 -3.95 -5.89
N GLU A 87 7.23 -5.22 -5.48
CA GLU A 87 6.06 -6.12 -5.48
C GLU A 87 4.95 -5.57 -4.58
N PHE A 88 5.28 -5.13 -3.36
CA PHE A 88 4.32 -4.53 -2.46
C PHE A 88 3.68 -3.27 -3.05
N LYS A 89 4.50 -2.36 -3.62
CA LYS A 89 4.03 -1.14 -4.29
C LYS A 89 3.10 -1.46 -5.46
N ALA A 90 3.44 -2.43 -6.29
CA ALA A 90 2.62 -2.87 -7.42
C ALA A 90 1.27 -3.47 -6.97
N ARG A 91 1.25 -4.22 -5.88
CA ARG A 91 0.01 -4.75 -5.29
C ARG A 91 -0.89 -3.66 -4.73
N VAL A 92 -0.33 -2.68 -4.01
CA VAL A 92 -1.07 -1.50 -3.53
C VAL A 92 -1.71 -0.76 -4.71
N ARG A 93 -0.89 -0.43 -5.72
CA ARG A 93 -1.34 0.25 -6.95
C ARG A 93 -2.47 -0.49 -7.65
N SER A 94 -2.27 -1.77 -7.96
CA SER A 94 -3.27 -2.57 -8.70
C SER A 94 -4.58 -2.74 -7.92
N THR A 95 -4.52 -2.82 -6.59
CA THR A 95 -5.73 -2.88 -5.75
C THR A 95 -6.50 -1.56 -5.77
N TRP A 96 -5.79 -0.42 -5.72
CA TRP A 96 -6.41 0.91 -5.82
C TRP A 96 -7.12 1.10 -7.16
N LEU A 97 -6.43 0.79 -8.26
CA LEU A 97 -7.01 0.91 -9.61
C LEU A 97 -8.26 0.05 -9.75
N ARG A 98 -8.21 -1.21 -9.31
CA ARG A 98 -9.38 -2.11 -9.34
C ARG A 98 -10.58 -1.52 -8.59
N ILE A 99 -10.37 -0.96 -7.40
CA ILE A 99 -11.46 -0.36 -6.62
C ILE A 99 -11.99 0.88 -7.35
N ALA A 100 -11.11 1.74 -7.87
CA ALA A 100 -11.48 2.96 -8.59
C ALA A 100 -12.27 2.69 -9.87
N GLU A 101 -11.79 1.78 -10.71
CA GLU A 101 -12.50 1.32 -11.91
C GLU A 101 -13.88 0.79 -11.55
N ARG A 102 -13.99 0.04 -10.45
CA ARG A 102 -15.26 -0.51 -10.01
C ARG A 102 -16.22 0.57 -9.53
N LEU A 103 -15.75 1.57 -8.79
CA LEU A 103 -16.57 2.70 -8.35
C LEU A 103 -17.06 3.52 -9.56
N ILE A 104 -16.20 3.77 -10.54
CA ILE A 104 -16.59 4.44 -11.80
C ILE A 104 -17.67 3.62 -12.52
N TYR A 105 -17.47 2.30 -12.65
CA TYR A 105 -18.46 1.40 -13.26
C TYR A 105 -19.82 1.43 -12.55
N GLU A 106 -19.82 1.52 -11.22
CA GLU A 106 -21.04 1.61 -10.40
C GLU A 106 -21.65 3.02 -10.39
N GLY A 107 -21.01 3.99 -11.03
CA GLY A 107 -21.45 5.39 -11.10
C GLY A 107 -21.13 6.21 -9.85
N ASP A 108 -20.38 5.66 -8.89
CA ASP A 108 -19.88 6.39 -7.73
C ASP A 108 -18.61 7.17 -8.06
N TYR A 109 -18.77 8.19 -8.90
CA TYR A 109 -17.65 9.04 -9.30
C TYR A 109 -17.06 9.82 -8.13
N THR A 110 -17.87 10.12 -7.10
CA THR A 110 -17.40 10.81 -5.90
C THR A 110 -16.43 9.93 -5.13
N GLY A 111 -16.84 8.72 -4.77
CA GLY A 111 -15.96 7.75 -4.13
C GLY A 111 -14.71 7.48 -4.97
N ALA A 112 -14.86 7.29 -6.28
CA ALA A 112 -13.73 7.06 -7.19
C ALA A 112 -12.71 8.21 -7.15
N SER A 113 -13.16 9.46 -7.31
CA SER A 113 -12.25 10.61 -7.29
C SER A 113 -11.59 10.81 -5.93
N GLU A 114 -12.30 10.60 -4.81
CA GLU A 114 -11.73 10.76 -3.47
C GLU A 114 -10.61 9.76 -3.21
N ILE A 115 -10.78 8.50 -3.62
CA ILE A 115 -9.71 7.51 -3.45
C ILE A 115 -8.55 7.73 -4.42
N LEU A 116 -8.83 8.17 -5.64
CA LEU A 116 -7.82 8.44 -6.65
C LEU A 116 -6.97 9.66 -6.28
N GLU A 117 -7.56 10.68 -5.68
CA GLU A 117 -6.83 11.82 -5.10
C GLU A 117 -5.84 11.34 -4.03
N HIS A 118 -6.28 10.47 -3.11
CA HIS A 118 -5.39 9.94 -2.07
C HIS A 118 -4.20 9.19 -2.66
N ILE A 119 -4.42 8.22 -3.56
CA ILE A 119 -3.29 7.46 -4.11
C ILE A 119 -2.41 8.30 -5.04
N HIS A 120 -2.96 9.30 -5.74
CA HIS A 120 -2.16 10.22 -6.56
C HIS A 120 -1.21 11.08 -5.72
N GLU A 121 -1.57 11.44 -4.49
CA GLU A 121 -0.63 12.11 -3.57
C GLU A 121 0.60 11.25 -3.23
N PHE A 122 0.44 9.92 -3.18
CA PHE A 122 1.54 8.98 -2.91
C PHE A 122 2.27 8.51 -4.18
N MET A 123 1.60 8.54 -5.32
CA MET A 123 2.12 8.09 -6.62
C MET A 123 1.83 9.14 -7.70
N PRO A 124 2.40 10.36 -7.59
CA PRO A 124 2.10 11.46 -8.51
C PRO A 124 2.55 11.19 -9.94
N GLU A 125 3.58 10.36 -10.12
CA GLU A 125 4.15 9.98 -11.41
C GLU A 125 3.38 8.83 -12.09
N ASP A 126 2.37 8.25 -11.43
CA ASP A 126 1.59 7.16 -12.00
C ASP A 126 0.55 7.70 -12.99
N GLY A 127 0.89 7.61 -14.27
CA GLY A 127 0.05 8.12 -15.36
C GLY A 127 -1.34 7.48 -15.41
N GLU A 128 -1.47 6.18 -15.11
CA GLU A 128 -2.77 5.49 -15.13
C GLU A 128 -3.68 5.99 -13.99
N ILE A 129 -3.12 6.19 -12.80
CA ILE A 129 -3.84 6.80 -11.68
C ILE A 129 -4.28 8.23 -12.02
N ALA A 130 -3.38 9.02 -12.62
CA ALA A 130 -3.67 10.39 -13.01
C ALA A 130 -4.77 10.46 -14.08
N GLU A 131 -4.72 9.58 -15.09
CA GLU A 131 -5.74 9.48 -16.14
C GLU A 131 -7.11 9.10 -15.56
N LEU A 132 -7.16 8.09 -14.70
CA LEU A 132 -8.40 7.64 -14.07
C LEU A 132 -8.97 8.70 -13.13
N LEU A 133 -8.11 9.46 -12.43
CA LEU A 133 -8.52 10.60 -11.61
C LEU A 133 -9.16 11.70 -12.45
N VAL A 134 -8.56 12.02 -13.60
CA VAL A 134 -9.10 12.99 -14.55
C VAL A 134 -10.47 12.55 -15.06
N GLU A 135 -10.63 11.28 -15.43
CA GLU A 135 -11.92 10.71 -15.85
C GLU A 135 -12.98 10.87 -14.75
N ALA A 136 -12.67 10.43 -13.52
CA ALA A 136 -13.59 10.54 -12.39
C ALA A 136 -14.00 12.00 -12.10
N LEU A 137 -13.06 12.94 -12.18
CA LEU A 137 -13.33 14.38 -11.99
C LEU A 137 -14.19 14.96 -13.13
N GLU A 138 -13.96 14.56 -14.38
CA GLU A 138 -14.78 14.99 -15.52
C GLU A 138 -16.22 14.48 -15.40
N LEU A 139 -16.41 13.23 -14.97
CA LEU A 139 -17.72 12.63 -14.70
C LEU A 139 -18.46 13.33 -13.54
N ARG A 140 -17.73 13.97 -12.62
CA ARG A 140 -18.28 14.86 -11.56
C ARG A 140 -18.45 16.32 -11.98
N GLU A 141 -18.22 16.64 -13.26
CA GLU A 141 -18.22 18.01 -13.80
C GLU A 141 -17.15 18.94 -13.18
N LYS A 142 -16.14 18.37 -12.52
CA LYS A 142 -15.02 19.08 -11.88
C LYS A 142 -13.87 19.39 -12.85
N ARG A 143 -14.21 20.05 -13.95
CA ARG A 143 -13.28 20.29 -15.08
C ARG A 143 -12.03 21.09 -14.71
N VAL A 144 -12.12 22.03 -13.76
CA VAL A 144 -10.97 22.82 -13.29
C VAL A 144 -9.97 21.92 -12.55
N GLU A 145 -10.46 21.06 -11.67
CA GLU A 145 -9.63 20.11 -10.92
C GLU A 145 -9.00 19.09 -11.88
N ALA A 146 -9.78 18.54 -12.83
CA ALA A 146 -9.28 17.67 -13.90
C ALA A 146 -8.20 18.33 -14.78
N GLY A 147 -8.30 19.64 -15.02
CA GLY A 147 -7.29 20.40 -15.76
C GLY A 147 -5.98 20.54 -14.98
N ARG A 148 -6.06 20.70 -13.65
CA ARG A 148 -4.88 20.78 -12.77
C ARG A 148 -4.13 19.46 -12.72
N VAL A 149 -4.84 18.34 -12.55
CA VAL A 149 -4.22 16.99 -12.54
C VAL A 149 -3.48 16.73 -13.85
N ARG A 150 -4.13 16.96 -15.01
CA ARG A 150 -3.49 16.84 -16.34
C ARG A 150 -2.23 17.69 -16.49
N SER A 151 -2.25 18.91 -15.98
CA SER A 151 -1.10 19.82 -16.10
C SER A 151 0.08 19.34 -15.25
N ASN A 152 -0.20 18.77 -14.08
CA ASN A 152 0.82 18.24 -13.19
C ASN A 152 1.41 16.91 -13.72
N SER A 153 0.61 16.08 -14.38
CA SER A 153 1.05 14.79 -14.93
C SER A 153 1.80 14.88 -16.26
N MET A 154 1.74 16.03 -16.95
CA MET A 154 2.46 16.30 -18.21
C MET A 154 3.74 17.13 -18.02
N GLY A 155 4.13 17.40 -16.77
CA GLY A 155 5.21 18.32 -16.40
C GLY A 155 6.63 17.75 -16.38
N GLU A 156 6.90 16.62 -17.04
CA GLU A 156 8.23 15.99 -17.15
C GLU A 156 8.78 15.99 -18.59
#